data_AF-A0A842MDU9-F1
#
_entry.id   AF-A0A842MDU9-F1
#
_cell.length_a   1.000
_cell.length_b   1.000
_cell.length_c   1.000
_cell.angle_alpha   90.00
_cell.angle_beta   90.00
_cell.angle_gamma   90.00
#
_symmetry.space_group_name_H-M   'P 1'
#
loop_
_entity.id
_entity.type
_entity.pdbx_description
1 polymer ?
#
loop_
_entity_poly.entity_id
_entity_poly.type
_entity_poly.pdbx_seq_one_letter_code
_entity_poly.pdbx_strand_id
1 'polypeptide(L)' 'MGLSESVDGIIGEMIAVKQILRKTAPEHRLSEIDRKKFEEAVARSEALLRRMKEEAGVI' A
#
# COMPACT_ATOMS: atom_id res chain seq x y z
N MET A 1 -3.38 4.75 17.72
CA MET A 1 -3.39 3.60 16.80
C MET A 1 -2.32 2.64 17.26
N GLY A 2 -2.54 1.32 17.17
CA GLY A 2 -1.55 0.31 17.57
C GLY A 2 -0.92 -0.41 16.38
N LEU A 3 0.18 -1.13 16.61
CA LEU A 3 0.87 -1.94 15.59
C LEU A 3 -0.08 -2.82 14.76
N SER A 4 -1.08 -3.42 15.40
CA SER A 4 -2.09 -4.24 14.73
C SER A 4 -2.90 -3.45 13.68
N GLU A 5 -3.33 -2.22 14.01
CA GLU A 5 -4.09 -1.37 13.09
C GLU A 5 -3.21 -0.91 11.91
N SER A 6 -1.92 -0.67 12.16
CA SER A 6 -0.95 -0.37 11.11
C SER A 6 -0.79 -1.55 10.14
N VAL A 7 -0.74 -2.78 10.65
CA VAL A 7 -0.69 -4.01 9.83
C VAL A 7 -1.97 -4.16 8.99
N ASP A 8 -3.14 -3.99 9.60
CA ASP A 8 -4.42 -4.06 8.88
C ASP A 8 -4.51 -3.00 7.77
N GLY A 9 -4.02 -1.78 8.05
CA GLY A 9 -3.92 -0.72 7.05
C GLY A 9 -3.00 -1.08 5.88
N ILE A 10 -1.81 -1.63 6.15
CA ILE A 10 -0.86 -2.09 5.12
C ILE A 10 -1.50 -3.16 4.23
N ILE A 11 -2.18 -4.13 4.84
CA ILE A 11 -2.89 -5.19 4.11
C ILE A 11 -3.96 -4.57 3.20
N GLY A 12 -4.74 -3.61 3.70
CA GLY A 12 -5.74 -2.89 2.92
C GLY A 12 -5.14 -2.19 1.69
N GLU A 13 -4.05 -1.45 1.86
CA GLU A 13 -3.38 -0.76 0.76
C GLU A 13 -2.79 -1.75 -0.26
N MET A 14 -2.20 -2.86 0.21
CA MET A 14 -1.66 -3.90 -0.68
C MET A 14 -2.77 -4.66 -1.44
N ILE A 15 -3.96 -4.80 -0.86
CA ILE A 15 -5.13 -5.32 -1.57
C ILE A 15 -5.53 -4.35 -2.70
N ALA A 16 -5.55 -3.04 -2.46
CA ALA A 16 -5.86 -2.05 -3.49
C ALA A 16 -4.84 -2.10 -4.64
N VAL A 17 -3.55 -2.18 -4.31
CA VAL A 17 -2.47 -2.41 -5.29
C VAL A 17 -2.71 -3.68 -6.11
N LYS A 18 -3.03 -4.80 -5.45
CA LYS A 18 -3.31 -6.08 -6.11
C LYS A 18 -4.52 -5.99 -7.06
N GLN A 19 -5.56 -5.24 -6.69
CA GLN A 19 -6.73 -5.04 -7.57
C GLN A 19 -6.36 -4.29 -8.85
N ILE A 20 -5.52 -3.26 -8.76
CA ILE A 20 -5.02 -2.52 -9.92
C ILE A 20 -4.19 -3.44 -10.83
N LEU A 21 -3.30 -4.24 -10.24
CA LEU A 21 -2.47 -5.18 -11.01
C LEU A 21 -3.30 -6.27 -11.66
N ARG A 22 -4.35 -6.77 -11.00
CA ARG A 22 -5.28 -7.74 -11.59
C ARG A 22 -6.06 -7.14 -12.76
N LYS A 23 -6.51 -5.89 -12.63
CA LYS A 23 -7.23 -5.16 -13.69
C LYS A 23 -6.37 -4.95 -14.94
N THR A 24 -5.07 -4.72 -14.74
CA THR A 24 -4.13 -4.39 -15.82
C THR A 24 -3.33 -5.59 -16.31
N ALA A 25 -3.60 -6.79 -15.79
CA ALA A 25 -2.97 -8.02 -16.25
C ALA A 25 -3.40 -8.36 -17.70
N PRO A 26 -2.53 -9.04 -18.47
CA PRO A 26 -1.18 -9.48 -18.11
C PRO A 26 -0.08 -8.42 -18.31
N GLU A 27 -0.31 -7.37 -19.10
CA GLU A 27 0.77 -6.44 -19.49
C GLU A 27 1.11 -5.40 -18.41
N HIS A 28 0.26 -5.25 -17.40
CA HIS A 28 0.37 -4.30 -16.29
C HIS A 28 0.57 -2.84 -16.75
N ARG A 29 0.04 -2.50 -17.92
CA ARG A 29 0.05 -1.12 -18.42
C ARG A 29 -0.98 -0.29 -17.66
N LEU A 30 -0.50 0.56 -16.77
CA LEU A 30 -1.34 1.44 -15.97
C LEU A 30 -1.76 2.67 -16.79
N SER A 31 -3.06 2.94 -16.82
CA SER A 31 -3.59 4.26 -17.20
C SER A 31 -3.07 5.33 -16.24
N GLU A 32 -3.15 6.61 -16.60
CA GLU A 32 -2.74 7.71 -15.72
C GLU A 32 -3.50 7.67 -14.37
N ILE A 33 -4.80 7.37 -14.42
CA ILE A 33 -5.66 7.23 -13.23
C ILE A 33 -5.22 6.05 -12.38
N ASP A 34 -5.00 4.87 -12.99
CA ASP A 34 -4.61 3.68 -12.25
C ASP A 34 -3.19 3.82 -11.68
N ARG A 35 -2.28 4.52 -12.38
CA ARG A 35 -0.94 4.84 -11.91
C ARG A 35 -0.99 5.71 -10.66
N LYS A 36 -1.74 6.81 -10.69
CA LYS A 36 -1.90 7.69 -9.53
C LYS A 36 -2.45 6.93 -8.32
N LYS A 37 -3.47 6.10 -8.51
CA LYS A 37 -4.04 5.27 -7.44
C LYS A 37 -3.03 4.26 -6.89
N PHE A 38 -2.22 3.66 -7.76
CA PHE A 38 -1.18 2.72 -7.38
C PHE A 38 -0.11 3.42 -6.52
N GLU A 39 0.41 4.55 -6.99
CA GLU A 39 1.41 5.35 -6.28
C GLU A 39 0.90 5.83 -4.92
N GLU A 40 -0.35 6.32 -4.85
CA GLU A 40 -0.96 6.74 -3.59
C GLU A 40 -1.12 5.60 -2.59
N ALA A 41 -1.52 4.40 -3.05
CA ALA A 41 -1.64 3.23 -2.17
C ALA A 41 -0.28 2.75 -1.66
N VAL A 42 0.75 2.72 -2.52
CA VAL A 42 2.12 2.38 -2.12
C VAL A 42 2.64 3.40 -1.10
N ALA A 43 2.49 4.70 -1.37
CA ALA A 43 2.96 5.75 -0.46
C ALA A 43 2.28 5.69 0.93
N ARG A 44 0.97 5.40 0.98
CA ARG A 44 0.27 5.18 2.25
C ARG A 44 0.79 3.95 2.99
N SER A 45 1.03 2.85 2.28
CA SER A 45 1.63 1.64 2.86
C SER A 45 3.03 1.90 3.42
N GLU A 46 3.86 2.67 2.72
CA GLU A 46 5.19 3.05 3.20
C GLU A 46 5.12 3.90 4.48
N ALA A 47 4.18 4.85 4.54
CA ALA A 47 3.96 5.65 5.75
C ALA A 47 3.53 4.79 6.94
N LEU A 48 2.65 3.80 6.73
CA LEU A 48 2.25 2.85 7.77
C LEU A 48 3.41 1.95 8.21
N LEU A 49 4.20 1.44 7.26
CA LEU A 49 5.40 0.65 7.55
C LEU A 49 6.42 1.44 8.37
N ARG A 50 6.62 2.72 8.05
CA ARG A 50 7.52 3.60 8.80
C ARG A 50 7.04 3.79 10.24
N ARG A 51 5.76 4.12 10.44
CA ARG A 51 5.16 4.24 11.77
C ARG A 51 5.25 2.94 12.56
N MET A 52 4.98 1.80 11.92
CA MET A 52 5.10 0.49 12.54
C MET A 52 6.52 0.22 13.05
N LYS A 53 7.55 0.61 12.29
CA LYS A 53 8.95 0.49 12.73
C LYS A 53 9.26 1.39 13.93
N GLU A 54 8.76 2.63 13.91
CA GLU A 54 8.91 3.59 15.02
C GLU A 54 8.21 3.07 16.30
N GLU A 55 6.97 2.58 16.19
CA GLU A 55 6.20 2.01 17.31
C GLU A 55 6.80 0.71 17.86
N ALA A 56 7.46 -0.08 17.02
CA ALA A 56 8.13 -1.32 17.42
C ALA A 56 9.54 -1.09 18.00
N GLY A 57 10.05 0.15 18.01
CA GLY A 57 11.42 0.46 18.46
C GLY A 57 12.52 -0.10 17.55
N VAL A 58 12.22 -0.28 16.26
CA VAL A 58 13.15 -0.81 15.25
C VAL A 58 13.95 0.32 14.56
N ILE A 59 13.53 1.58 14.76
CA ILE A 59 14.21 2.80 14.31
C ILE A 59 14.23 3.81 15.45
#